data_AF-A0A9W6JBX5-F1
#
_entry.id   AF-A0A9W6JBX5-F1
#
_cell.length_a   1.000
_cell.length_b   1.000
_cell.length_c   1.000
_cell.angle_alpha   90.00
_cell.angle_beta   90.00
_cell.angle_gamma   90.00
#
_symmetry.space_group_name_H-M   'P 1'
#
loop_
_entity.id
_entity.type
_entity.pdbx_description
1 polymer ?
#
loop_
_entity_poly.entity_id
_entity_poly.type
_entity_poly.pdbx_seq_one_letter_code
_entity_poly.pdbx_strand_id
1 'polypeptide(L)'
;MSSTLILTRPGLRQVAKASAAILLGVALITLCAKLRVPSWPVPMTLHTLAVMAIAVATGPRLATATFLVYLAAGAIGLPVFSGTPERGIGIAYMAGPTGGYLLGYLAASGLTGALAQGRGHVGRSFAMLAGLAVTYAIGLPWLGLYVPLGQVIPLGFTPFILGDLINIAMVALGAALVPARLLGRIGQ
;
A
#
# COMPACT_ATOMS: atom_id res chain seq x y z
N MET A 1 18.05 38.43 -1.69
CA MET A 1 17.99 37.36 -2.71
C MET A 1 16.64 36.67 -2.57
N SER A 2 15.61 37.21 -3.23
CA SER A 2 14.25 36.65 -3.22
C SER A 2 14.14 35.61 -4.32
N SER A 3 14.23 34.33 -3.96
CA SER A 3 13.93 33.24 -4.90
C SER A 3 12.41 33.15 -5.07
N THR A 4 11.89 33.81 -6.10
CA THR A 4 10.49 33.69 -6.53
C THR A 4 10.21 32.25 -6.93
N LEU A 5 9.44 31.54 -6.10
CA LEU A 5 8.98 30.19 -6.37
C LEU A 5 7.92 30.26 -7.49
N ILE A 6 8.34 30.09 -8.75
CA ILE A 6 7.42 29.98 -9.88
C ILE A 6 6.69 28.65 -9.74
N LEU A 7 5.45 28.69 -9.25
CA LEU A 7 4.53 27.56 -9.26
C LEU A 7 4.08 27.31 -10.70
N THR A 8 4.91 26.61 -11.47
CA THR A 8 4.56 26.16 -12.81
C THR A 8 3.38 25.19 -12.70
N ARG A 9 2.22 25.57 -13.22
CA ARG A 9 1.04 24.69 -13.23
C ARG A 9 1.37 23.43 -14.03
N PRO A 10 1.00 22.23 -13.55
CA PRO A 10 1.23 21.00 -14.30
C PRO A 10 0.44 21.04 -15.60
N GLY A 11 1.09 20.65 -16.71
CA GLY A 11 0.42 20.57 -18.01
C GLY A 11 -0.60 19.43 -18.06
N LEU A 12 -1.61 19.54 -18.92
CA LEU A 12 -2.68 18.54 -19.07
C LEU A 12 -2.16 17.09 -19.25
N ARG A 13 -1.08 16.91 -20.03
CA ARG A 13 -0.44 15.60 -20.23
C ARG A 13 0.13 15.00 -18.93
N GLN A 14 0.66 15.83 -18.03
CA GLN A 14 1.21 15.36 -16.75
C GLN A 14 0.09 14.93 -15.81
N VAL A 15 -1.00 15.71 -15.75
CA VAL A 15 -2.19 15.35 -14.99
C VAL A 15 -2.78 14.03 -15.49
N ALA A 16 -2.98 13.88 -16.81
CA ALA A 16 -3.50 12.64 -17.40
C ALA A 16 -2.63 11.42 -17.07
N LYS A 17 -1.30 11.54 -17.14
CA LYS A 17 -0.37 10.46 -16.76
C LYS A 17 -0.48 10.09 -15.28
N ALA A 18 -0.52 11.09 -14.40
CA ALA A 18 -0.67 10.87 -12.96
C ALA A 18 -2.00 10.18 -12.64
N SER A 19 -3.11 10.65 -13.21
CA SER A 19 -4.44 10.04 -13.06
C SER A 19 -4.46 8.60 -13.56
N ALA A 20 -3.88 8.33 -14.73
CA ALA A 20 -3.80 6.97 -15.26
C ALA A 20 -2.97 6.05 -14.35
N ALA A 21 -1.82 6.52 -13.82
CA ALA A 21 -1.00 5.76 -12.90
C ALA A 21 -1.73 5.45 -11.59
N ILE A 22 -2.48 6.42 -11.05
CA ILE A 22 -3.33 6.24 -9.87
C ILE A 22 -4.42 5.19 -10.12
N LEU A 23 -5.16 5.30 -11.23
CA LEU A 23 -6.24 4.37 -11.54
C LEU A 23 -5.73 2.94 -11.76
N LEU A 24 -4.61 2.78 -12.49
CA LEU A 24 -3.96 1.48 -12.67
C LEU A 24 -3.45 0.91 -11.33
N GLY A 25 -2.88 1.76 -10.47
CA GLY A 25 -2.45 1.37 -9.14
C GLY A 25 -3.62 0.90 -8.27
N VAL A 26 -4.74 1.63 -8.26
CA VAL A 26 -5.97 1.24 -7.53
C VAL A 26 -6.51 -0.10 -8.05
N ALA A 27 -6.53 -0.30 -9.37
CA ALA A 27 -6.96 -1.56 -9.98
C ALA A 27 -6.04 -2.72 -9.56
N LEU A 28 -4.72 -2.53 -9.58
CA LEU A 28 -3.75 -3.53 -9.16
C LEU A 28 -3.90 -3.89 -7.68
N ILE A 29 -4.02 -2.88 -6.81
CA ILE A 29 -4.27 -3.07 -5.37
C ILE A 29 -5.54 -3.87 -5.16
N THR A 30 -6.63 -3.50 -5.84
CA THR A 30 -7.92 -4.17 -5.75
C THR A 30 -7.81 -5.63 -6.16
N LEU A 31 -7.21 -5.92 -7.32
CA LEU A 31 -7.03 -7.29 -7.80
C LEU A 31 -6.23 -8.14 -6.80
N CYS A 32 -5.11 -7.62 -6.32
CA CYS A 32 -4.27 -8.29 -5.33
C CYS A 32 -4.96 -8.48 -3.97
N ALA A 33 -5.85 -7.57 -3.57
CA ALA A 33 -6.66 -7.71 -2.36
C ALA A 33 -7.75 -8.80 -2.50
N LYS A 34 -8.24 -9.05 -3.73
CA LYS A 34 -9.19 -10.14 -4.02
C LYS A 34 -8.52 -11.52 -4.09
N LEU A 35 -7.26 -11.58 -4.50
CA LEU A 35 -6.44 -12.79 -4.44
C LEU A 35 -6.09 -13.10 -2.99
N ARG A 36 -6.98 -13.84 -2.33
CA ARG A 36 -6.92 -14.14 -0.90
C ARG A 36 -6.99 -15.62 -0.61
N VAL A 37 -6.29 -16.03 0.45
CA VAL A 37 -6.59 -17.26 1.16
C VAL A 37 -7.62 -16.91 2.24
N PRO A 38 -8.80 -17.56 2.27
CA PRO A 38 -9.81 -17.26 3.28
C PRO A 38 -9.29 -17.56 4.70
N SER A 39 -9.05 -16.52 5.47
CA SER A 39 -8.73 -16.57 6.90
C SER A 39 -9.60 -15.57 7.67
N TRP A 40 -9.83 -15.86 8.95
CA TRP A 40 -10.61 -15.03 9.87
C TRP A 40 -9.73 -14.63 11.07
N PRO A 41 -9.79 -13.38 11.56
CA PRO A 41 -10.58 -12.23 11.08
C PRO A 41 -9.90 -11.46 9.94
N VAL A 42 -8.58 -11.57 9.78
CA VAL A 42 -7.82 -10.88 8.75
C VAL A 42 -7.54 -11.84 7.57
N PRO A 43 -7.93 -11.50 6.33
CA PRO A 43 -7.60 -12.30 5.15
C PRO A 43 -6.13 -12.18 4.77
N MET A 44 -5.49 -13.29 4.44
CA MET A 44 -4.17 -13.29 3.81
C MET A 44 -4.32 -13.00 2.31
N THR A 45 -3.58 -12.02 1.78
CA THR A 45 -3.75 -11.53 0.39
C THR A 45 -2.42 -11.18 -0.26
N LEU A 46 -2.44 -10.91 -1.57
CA LEU A 46 -1.31 -10.30 -2.28
C LEU A 46 -1.27 -8.76 -2.15
N HIS A 47 -2.07 -8.17 -1.27
CA HIS A 47 -2.20 -6.72 -1.14
C HIS A 47 -0.86 -6.04 -0.81
N THR A 48 -0.05 -6.63 0.08
CA THR A 48 1.30 -6.15 0.43
C THR A 48 2.18 -6.00 -0.80
N LEU A 49 2.14 -6.97 -1.72
CA LEU A 49 2.89 -6.93 -2.97
C LEU A 49 2.53 -5.70 -3.79
N ALA A 50 1.23 -5.47 -4.02
CA ALA A 50 0.75 -4.35 -4.83
C ALA A 50 1.13 -2.99 -4.21
N VAL A 51 0.91 -2.80 -2.91
CA VAL A 51 1.20 -1.55 -2.23
C VAL A 51 2.68 -1.23 -2.28
N MET A 52 3.54 -2.21 -1.97
CA MET A 52 4.99 -2.01 -1.97
C MET A 52 5.53 -1.80 -3.39
N ALA A 53 5.01 -2.52 -4.39
CA ALA A 53 5.38 -2.32 -5.79
C ALA A 53 5.04 -0.90 -6.28
N ILE A 54 3.83 -0.42 -5.98
CA ILE A 54 3.40 0.94 -6.36
C ILE A 54 4.25 1.99 -5.64
N ALA A 55 4.54 1.79 -4.35
CA ALA A 55 5.40 2.69 -3.57
C ALA A 55 6.79 2.83 -4.20
N VAL A 56 7.45 1.70 -4.48
CA VAL A 56 8.77 1.67 -5.11
C VAL A 56 8.75 2.25 -6.54
N ALA A 57 7.70 1.98 -7.31
CA ALA A 57 7.60 2.39 -8.71
C ALA A 57 7.29 3.89 -8.88
N THR A 58 6.43 4.44 -8.03
CA THR A 58 5.84 5.78 -8.24
C THR A 58 6.35 6.85 -7.27
N GLY A 59 7.03 6.44 -6.19
CA GLY A 59 7.51 7.35 -5.14
C GLY A 59 6.38 7.80 -4.19
N PRO A 60 6.70 8.61 -3.17
CA PRO A 60 5.81 8.85 -2.04
C PRO A 60 4.52 9.55 -2.44
N ARG A 61 4.60 10.59 -3.29
CA ARG A 61 3.43 11.42 -3.65
C ARG A 61 2.35 10.62 -4.38
N LEU A 62 2.74 9.92 -5.46
CA LEU A 62 1.78 9.13 -6.24
C LEU A 62 1.34 7.87 -5.51
N ALA A 63 2.21 7.23 -4.73
CA ALA A 63 1.84 6.05 -3.96
C ALA A 63 0.79 6.37 -2.89
N THR A 64 1.01 7.45 -2.12
CA THR A 64 0.03 7.92 -1.14
C THR A 64 -1.27 8.35 -1.82
N ALA A 65 -1.20 9.09 -2.93
CA ALA A 65 -2.40 9.47 -3.69
C ALA A 65 -3.17 8.24 -4.20
N THR A 66 -2.45 7.23 -4.72
CA THR A 66 -3.05 5.96 -5.18
C THR A 66 -3.76 5.26 -4.04
N PHE A 67 -3.11 5.14 -2.88
CA PHE A 67 -3.72 4.47 -1.73
C PHE A 67 -4.89 5.26 -1.14
N LEU A 68 -4.83 6.59 -1.13
CA LEU A 68 -5.97 7.44 -0.75
C LEU A 68 -7.18 7.25 -1.68
N VAL A 69 -6.96 7.17 -3.00
CA VAL A 69 -8.05 6.92 -3.96
C VAL A 69 -8.61 5.50 -3.76
N TYR A 70 -7.77 4.51 -3.47
CA TYR A 70 -8.24 3.16 -3.10
C TYR A 70 -9.10 3.16 -1.83
N LEU A 71 -8.68 3.88 -0.78
CA LEU A 71 -9.48 4.05 0.44
C LEU A 71 -10.79 4.79 0.17
N ALA A 72 -10.76 5.86 -0.63
CA ALA A 72 -11.94 6.62 -1.00
C ALA A 72 -12.94 5.76 -1.79
N ALA A 73 -12.46 4.96 -2.74
CA ALA A 73 -13.28 4.01 -3.50
C ALA A 73 -13.98 3.01 -2.56
N GLY A 74 -13.25 2.45 -1.60
CA GLY A 74 -13.83 1.56 -0.61
C GLY A 74 -14.82 2.28 0.33
N ALA A 75 -14.51 3.50 0.76
CA ALA A 75 -15.35 4.31 1.63
C ALA A 75 -16.72 4.63 1.01
N ILE A 76 -16.78 4.94 -0.29
CA ILE A 76 -18.04 5.17 -1.02
C ILE A 76 -18.80 3.88 -1.34
N GLY A 77 -18.30 2.72 -0.93
CA GLY A 77 -18.99 1.43 -1.01
C GLY A 77 -18.58 0.54 -2.17
N LEU A 78 -17.55 0.89 -2.96
CA LEU A 78 -17.04 -0.03 -3.99
C LEU A 78 -16.38 -1.24 -3.33
N PRO A 79 -16.58 -2.46 -3.84
CA PRO A 79 -16.05 -3.68 -3.25
C PRO A 79 -14.56 -3.86 -3.60
N VAL A 80 -13.71 -2.91 -3.19
CA VAL A 80 -12.27 -2.93 -3.50
C VAL A 80 -11.45 -3.70 -2.47
N PHE A 81 -11.90 -3.72 -1.21
CA PHE A 81 -11.18 -4.38 -0.12
C PHE A 81 -11.33 -5.91 -0.14
N SER A 82 -10.45 -6.60 0.60
CA SER A 82 -10.44 -8.06 0.63
C SER A 82 -11.70 -8.64 1.27
N GLY A 83 -12.34 -9.59 0.59
CA GLY A 83 -13.57 -10.23 1.07
C GLY A 83 -14.80 -9.34 1.12
N THR A 84 -14.76 -8.20 0.42
CA THR A 84 -15.97 -7.41 0.12
C THR A 84 -16.63 -7.96 -1.15
N PRO A 85 -17.96 -7.95 -1.25
CA PRO A 85 -18.92 -7.39 -0.27
C PRO A 85 -19.28 -8.33 0.90
N GLU A 86 -18.81 -9.58 0.91
CA GLU A 86 -19.27 -10.61 1.87
C GLU A 86 -18.96 -10.27 3.34
N ARG A 87 -17.91 -9.47 3.58
CA ARG A 87 -17.46 -9.00 4.90
C ARG A 87 -17.84 -7.55 5.19
N GLY A 88 -18.84 -7.02 4.48
CA GLY A 88 -19.25 -5.63 4.54
C GLY A 88 -18.59 -4.77 3.47
N ILE A 89 -18.99 -3.50 3.41
CA ILE A 89 -18.53 -2.49 2.44
C ILE A 89 -18.45 -1.13 3.13
N GLY A 90 -17.85 -0.14 2.45
CA GLY A 90 -17.89 1.24 2.92
C GLY A 90 -17.05 1.49 4.17
N ILE A 91 -17.39 2.58 4.86
CA ILE A 91 -16.81 2.95 6.15
C ILE A 91 -16.98 1.85 7.20
N ALA A 92 -18.07 1.08 7.17
CA ALA A 92 -18.30 -0.02 8.11
C ALA A 92 -17.21 -1.10 8.00
N TYR A 93 -16.78 -1.44 6.77
CA TYR A 93 -15.63 -2.33 6.57
C TYR A 93 -14.34 -1.72 7.13
N MET A 94 -14.11 -0.43 6.86
CA MET A 94 -12.90 0.29 7.32
C MET A 94 -12.84 0.43 8.83
N ALA A 95 -13.99 0.47 9.50
CA ALA A 95 -14.10 0.44 10.95
C ALA A 95 -13.97 -0.98 11.54
N GLY A 96 -13.87 -2.03 10.71
CA GLY A 96 -13.75 -3.41 11.18
C GLY A 96 -12.33 -3.82 11.62
N PRO A 97 -12.10 -5.12 11.90
CA PRO A 97 -10.83 -5.64 12.42
C PRO A 97 -9.60 -5.36 11.55
N THR A 98 -9.79 -5.13 10.25
CA THR A 98 -8.71 -4.85 9.28
C THR A 98 -8.42 -3.36 9.10
N GLY A 99 -9.21 -2.47 9.73
CA GLY A 99 -9.12 -1.02 9.57
C GLY A 99 -7.74 -0.44 9.84
N GLY A 100 -7.10 -0.87 10.94
CA GLY A 100 -5.76 -0.43 11.29
C GLY A 100 -4.70 -0.82 10.26
N TYR A 101 -4.85 -1.96 9.57
CA TYR A 101 -3.95 -2.34 8.49
C TYR A 101 -4.13 -1.43 7.28
N LEU A 102 -5.37 -1.02 6.96
CA LEU A 102 -5.62 -0.04 5.89
C LEU A 102 -4.94 1.29 6.20
N LEU A 103 -5.06 1.80 7.43
CA LEU A 103 -4.36 3.00 7.88
C LEU A 103 -2.84 2.82 7.88
N GLY A 104 -2.37 1.65 8.30
CA GLY A 104 -0.97 1.26 8.26
C GLY A 104 -0.39 1.28 6.85
N TYR A 105 -1.12 0.72 5.88
CA TYR A 105 -0.71 0.71 4.48
C TYR A 105 -0.73 2.09 3.84
N LEU A 106 -1.64 2.99 4.26
CA LEU A 106 -1.60 4.38 3.83
C LEU A 106 -0.28 5.04 4.23
N ALA A 107 0.11 4.92 5.51
CA ALA A 107 1.39 5.43 6.00
C ALA A 107 2.58 4.74 5.31
N ALA A 108 2.53 3.42 5.15
CA ALA A 108 3.57 2.64 4.50
C ALA A 108 3.77 3.04 3.04
N SER A 109 2.70 3.32 2.29
CA SER A 109 2.78 3.70 0.87
C SER A 109 3.65 4.94 0.65
N GLY A 110 3.49 5.96 1.51
CA GLY A 110 4.31 7.17 1.48
C GLY A 110 5.72 6.92 2.00
N LEU A 111 5.85 6.25 3.15
CA LEU A 111 7.15 5.99 3.78
C LEU A 111 8.06 5.15 2.87
N THR A 112 7.58 4.02 2.36
CA THR A 112 8.33 3.15 1.46
C THR A 112 8.69 3.89 0.18
N GLY A 113 7.76 4.65 -0.39
CA GLY A 113 8.03 5.46 -1.58
C GLY A 113 9.16 6.49 -1.35
N ALA A 114 9.19 7.13 -0.19
CA ALA A 114 10.24 8.08 0.17
C ALA A 114 11.59 7.40 0.41
N LEU A 115 11.61 6.32 1.19
CA LEU A 115 12.83 5.60 1.54
C LEU A 115 13.46 4.84 0.36
N ALA A 116 12.65 4.41 -0.60
CA ALA A 116 13.10 3.66 -1.78
C ALA A 116 13.75 4.54 -2.87
N GLN A 117 13.49 5.86 -2.86
CA GLN A 117 13.98 6.77 -3.90
C GLN A 117 15.51 6.83 -3.94
N GLY A 118 16.06 6.69 -5.15
CA GLY A 118 17.51 6.72 -5.37
C GLY A 118 18.28 5.53 -4.78
N ARG A 119 17.60 4.54 -4.19
CA ARG A 119 18.23 3.35 -3.61
C ARG A 119 18.33 2.21 -4.63
N GLY A 120 19.35 1.37 -4.49
CA GLY A 120 19.47 0.07 -5.16
C GLY A 120 18.57 -1.00 -4.54
N HIS A 121 18.66 -2.24 -5.03
CA HIS A 121 17.75 -3.34 -4.63
C HIS A 121 17.72 -3.57 -3.11
N VAL A 122 18.89 -3.64 -2.47
CA VAL A 122 19.00 -3.83 -1.02
C VAL A 122 18.31 -2.69 -0.24
N GLY A 123 18.56 -1.44 -0.63
CA GLY A 123 17.94 -0.29 0.05
C GLY A 123 16.43 -0.23 -0.14
N ARG A 124 15.92 -0.68 -1.30
CA ARG A 124 14.48 -0.81 -1.54
C ARG A 124 13.86 -1.92 -0.69
N SER A 125 14.55 -3.04 -0.51
CA SER A 125 14.10 -4.09 0.41
C SER A 125 13.93 -3.56 1.83
N PHE A 126 14.91 -2.83 2.35
CA PHE A 126 14.79 -2.20 3.67
C PHE A 126 13.68 -1.14 3.75
N ALA A 127 13.46 -0.37 2.69
CA ALA A 127 12.35 0.58 2.61
C ALA A 127 10.97 -0.11 2.68
N MET A 128 10.83 -1.27 2.04
CA MET A 128 9.60 -2.06 2.10
C MET A 128 9.42 -2.72 3.47
N LEU A 129 10.49 -3.24 4.07
CA LEU A 129 10.45 -3.78 5.44
C LEU A 129 10.05 -2.72 6.47
N ALA A 130 10.54 -1.48 6.33
CA ALA A 130 10.13 -0.37 7.18
C ALA A 130 8.64 -0.05 7.02
N GLY A 131 8.12 -0.03 5.78
CA GLY A 131 6.69 0.14 5.52
C GLY A 131 5.84 -0.99 6.10
N LEU A 132 6.30 -2.24 5.98
CA LEU A 132 5.63 -3.39 6.57
C LEU A 132 5.59 -3.29 8.10
N ALA A 133 6.70 -2.88 8.74
CA ALA A 133 6.76 -2.65 10.18
C ALA A 133 5.74 -1.59 10.63
N VAL A 134 5.63 -0.47 9.90
CA VAL A 134 4.61 0.55 10.17
C VAL A 134 3.19 0.00 10.01
N THR A 135 2.97 -0.84 9.00
CA THR A 135 1.67 -1.48 8.78
C THR A 135 1.26 -2.32 9.99
N TYR A 136 2.16 -3.16 10.49
CA TYR A 136 1.91 -3.97 11.68
C TYR A 136 1.81 -3.14 12.97
N ALA A 137 2.63 -2.09 13.10
CA ALA A 137 2.62 -1.22 14.27
C ALA A 137 1.28 -0.50 14.46
N ILE A 138 0.56 -0.22 13.38
CA ILE A 138 -0.78 0.39 13.42
C ILE A 138 -1.88 -0.70 13.40
N GLY A 139 -1.70 -1.74 12.58
CA GLY A 139 -2.70 -2.80 12.39
C GLY A 139 -2.92 -3.69 13.60
N LEU A 140 -1.85 -4.10 14.30
CA LEU A 140 -1.96 -5.03 15.43
C LEU A 140 -2.67 -4.41 16.65
N PRO A 141 -2.35 -3.17 17.09
CA PRO A 141 -3.09 -2.54 18.17
C PRO A 141 -4.57 -2.34 17.83
N TRP A 142 -4.88 -1.98 16.58
CA TRP A 142 -6.26 -1.86 16.10
C TRP A 142 -7.00 -3.20 16.17
N LEU A 143 -6.36 -4.29 15.70
CA LEU A 143 -6.94 -5.63 15.77
C LEU A 143 -7.25 -6.05 17.22
N GLY A 144 -6.41 -5.65 18.17
CA GLY A 144 -6.62 -5.88 19.61
C GLY A 144 -7.91 -5.28 20.18
N LEU A 145 -8.57 -4.38 19.45
CA LEU A 145 -9.90 -3.88 19.82
C LEU A 145 -11.03 -4.88 19.49
N TYR A 146 -10.77 -5.88 18.65
CA TYR A 146 -11.76 -6.83 18.12
C TYR A 146 -11.51 -8.28 18.54
N VAL A 147 -10.33 -8.60 19.05
CA VAL A 147 -9.96 -9.95 19.48
C VAL A 147 -9.26 -9.91 20.84
N PRO A 148 -9.28 -11.01 21.62
CA PRO A 148 -8.51 -11.10 22.85
C PRO A 148 -7.02 -10.80 22.61
N LEU A 149 -6.35 -10.11 23.53
CA LEU A 149 -4.94 -9.69 23.36
C LEU A 149 -4.00 -10.86 23.01
N GLY A 150 -4.19 -12.04 23.62
CA GLY A 150 -3.42 -13.25 23.33
C GLY A 150 -3.61 -13.80 21.90
N GLN A 151 -4.66 -13.36 21.19
CA GLN A 151 -4.97 -13.77 19.82
C GLN A 151 -4.48 -12.77 18.76
N VAL A 152 -4.00 -11.58 19.15
CA VAL A 152 -3.56 -10.54 18.19
C VAL A 152 -2.41 -11.02 17.31
N ILE A 153 -1.38 -11.64 17.88
CA ILE A 153 -0.23 -12.13 17.11
C ILE A 153 -0.60 -13.36 16.27
N PRO A 154 -1.23 -14.42 16.82
CA PRO A 154 -1.64 -15.59 16.05
C PRO A 154 -2.59 -15.29 14.89
N LEU A 155 -3.47 -14.30 15.03
CA LEU A 155 -4.47 -13.97 14.01
C LEU A 155 -4.07 -12.80 13.11
N GLY A 156 -3.17 -11.94 13.59
CA GLY A 156 -2.86 -10.64 13.00
C GLY A 156 -1.45 -10.51 12.40
N PHE A 157 -0.53 -11.42 12.73
CA PHE A 157 0.88 -11.33 12.29
C PHE A 157 1.42 -12.67 11.78
N THR A 158 1.35 -13.71 12.61
CA THR A 158 1.96 -15.02 12.36
C THR A 158 1.60 -15.62 10.99
N PRO A 159 0.33 -15.66 10.55
CA PRO A 159 -0.02 -16.26 9.26
C PRO A 159 0.47 -15.44 8.06
N PHE A 160 0.77 -14.16 8.23
CA PHE A 160 1.03 -13.24 7.13
C PHE A 160 2.52 -12.97 6.91
N ILE A 161 3.33 -12.99 7.98
CA ILE A 161 4.73 -12.54 7.91
C ILE A 161 5.54 -13.26 6.84
N LEU A 162 5.39 -14.58 6.67
CA LEU A 162 6.10 -15.32 5.64
C LEU A 162 5.65 -14.89 4.24
N GLY A 163 4.34 -14.76 4.02
CA GLY A 163 3.79 -14.29 2.75
C GLY A 163 4.22 -12.87 2.40
N ASP A 164 4.26 -11.98 3.39
CA ASP A 164 4.70 -10.60 3.21
C ASP A 164 6.18 -10.50 2.85
N LEU A 165 7.04 -11.31 3.48
CA LEU A 165 8.46 -11.37 3.14
C LEU A 165 8.67 -11.90 1.72
N ILE A 166 7.89 -12.90 1.29
CA ILE A 166 7.91 -13.40 -0.10
C ILE A 166 7.46 -12.30 -1.06
N ASN A 167 6.37 -11.58 -0.74
CA ASN A 167 5.89 -10.46 -1.55
C ASN A 167 6.96 -9.37 -1.70
N ILE A 168 7.63 -9.00 -0.60
CA ILE A 168 8.74 -8.03 -0.62
C ILE A 168 9.89 -8.52 -1.49
N ALA A 169 10.26 -9.80 -1.39
CA ALA A 169 11.30 -10.40 -2.22
C ALA A 169 10.94 -10.34 -3.72
N MET A 170 9.69 -10.67 -4.06
CA MET A 170 9.19 -10.57 -5.44
C MET A 170 9.28 -9.13 -5.98
N VAL A 171 8.88 -8.14 -5.18
CA VAL A 171 8.98 -6.73 -5.58
C VAL A 171 10.44 -6.30 -5.71
N ALA A 172 11.32 -6.71 -4.80
CA ALA A 172 12.74 -6.38 -4.86
C ALA A 172 13.41 -6.93 -6.12
N LEU A 173 13.11 -8.19 -6.48
CA LEU A 173 13.60 -8.84 -7.69
C LEU A 173 13.01 -8.18 -8.95
N GLY A 174 11.70 -7.94 -8.99
CA GLY A 174 11.06 -7.26 -10.11
C GLY A 174 11.60 -5.84 -10.33
N ALA A 175 11.82 -5.08 -9.25
CA ALA A 175 12.43 -3.76 -9.29
C ALA A 175 13.91 -3.79 -9.69
N ALA A 176 14.56 -4.96 -9.70
CA ALA A 176 15.90 -5.14 -10.23
C ALA A 176 15.95 -5.24 -11.75
N LEU A 177 14.87 -5.72 -12.35
CA LEU A 177 14.74 -5.82 -13.80
C LEU A 177 14.35 -4.48 -14.45
N VAL A 178 13.82 -3.55 -13.65
CA VAL A 178 13.44 -2.21 -14.13
C VAL A 178 14.63 -1.24 -14.00
N PRO A 179 15.00 -0.51 -15.07
CA PRO A 179 16.04 0.50 -15.01
C PRO A 179 15.80 1.49 -13.86
N ALA A 180 16.78 1.66 -12.97
CA ALA A 180 16.62 2.51 -11.77
C ALA A 180 16.18 3.95 -12.09
N ARG A 181 16.54 4.45 -13.29
CA ARG A 181 16.13 5.76 -13.81
C ARG A 181 14.63 5.93 -14.07
N LEU A 182 13.86 4.84 -14.14
CA LEU A 182 12.42 4.86 -14.39
C LEU A 182 11.61 4.81 -13.10
N LEU A 183 12.20 4.35 -12.00
CA LEU A 183 11.53 4.19 -10.71
C LEU A 183 11.48 5.51 -9.96
N GLY A 184 10.32 5.85 -9.39
CA GLY A 184 10.11 7.06 -8.61
C GLY A 184 10.03 8.36 -9.41
N ARG A 185 10.14 8.31 -10.75
CA ARG A 185 10.07 9.48 -11.64
C ARG A 185 8.67 9.78 -12.18
N ILE A 186 7.73 8.84 -12.08
CA ILE A 186 6.38 9.01 -12.62
C ILE A 186 5.60 10.10 -11.85
N GLY A 187 5.99 10.41 -10.61
CA GLY A 187 5.35 11.40 -9.73
C GLY A 187 6.12 12.70 -9.47
N GLN A 188 7.20 12.96 -10.22
CA GLN A 188 7.91 14.24 -10.23
C GLN A 188 7.44 15.09 -11.41
#